data_AF-A0A1B7VAV4-F1
#
_entry.id   AF-A0A1B7VAV4-F1
#
_cell.length_a   1.000
_cell.length_b   1.000
_cell.length_c   1.000
_cell.angle_alpha   90.00
_cell.angle_beta   90.00
_cell.angle_gamma   90.00
#
_symmetry.space_group_name_H-M   'P 1'
#
loop_
_entity.id
_entity.type
_entity.pdbx_description
1 polymer ?
#
loop_
_entity_poly.entity_id
_entity_poly.type
_entity_poly.pdbx_seq_one_letter_code
_entity_poly.pdbx_strand_id
1 'polypeptide(L)'
;MEGQRFIHKIKLQNFLSYGSDGEEIELQPLNVLIGRNTSGKSNLIEAINILKATPIDLPAPFRQGGGIKEFLWKGKGSNSIANIEIILNYPERHGKNLHYKLSLTEVGQRLELVDEFLQNKERYEGQEDKYLGLRDLLC
;
A
#
# COMPACT_ATOMS: atom_id res chain seq x y z
N MET A 1 -27.55 -3.00 4.55
CA MET A 1 -26.91 -1.68 4.40
C MET A 1 -25.62 -1.89 3.62
N GLU A 2 -25.56 -1.48 2.36
CA GLU A 2 -24.28 -1.35 1.67
C GLU A 2 -23.58 -0.13 2.27
N GLY A 3 -22.76 -0.37 3.29
CA GLY A 3 -21.90 0.69 3.83
C GLY A 3 -20.91 1.14 2.76
N GLN A 4 -20.64 2.45 2.69
CA GLN A 4 -19.60 2.96 1.80
C GLN A 4 -18.26 2.31 2.16
N ARG A 5 -17.63 1.67 1.18
CA ARG A 5 -16.28 1.10 1.29
C ARG A 5 -15.34 1.97 0.48
N PHE A 6 -14.38 2.59 1.15
CA PHE A 6 -13.33 3.34 0.47
C PHE A 6 -12.20 2.43 -0.01
N ILE A 7 -11.69 1.57 0.87
CA ILE A 7 -10.69 0.55 0.51
C ILE A 7 -11.42 -0.79 0.41
N HIS A 8 -11.35 -1.44 -0.75
CA HIS A 8 -11.92 -2.76 -1.00
C HIS A 8 -10.95 -3.88 -0.65
N LYS A 9 -9.67 -3.66 -0.92
CA LYS A 9 -8.64 -4.69 -0.83
C LYS A 9 -7.30 -4.05 -0.54
N ILE A 10 -6.49 -4.73 0.24
CA ILE A 10 -5.09 -4.39 0.47
C ILE A 10 -4.26 -5.65 0.29
N LYS A 11 -3.14 -5.53 -0.43
CA LYS A 11 -2.16 -6.60 -0.61
C LYS A 11 -0.80 -6.12 -0.11
N LEU A 12 -0.18 -6.93 0.76
CA LEU A 12 1.07 -6.62 1.42
C LEU A 12 2.09 -7.71 1.11
N GLN A 13 3.27 -7.31 0.64
CA GLN A 13 4.34 -8.24 0.29
C GLN A 13 5.69 -7.69 0.77
N ASN A 14 6.54 -8.55 1.31
CA ASN A 14 7.85 -8.19 1.85
C ASN A 14 7.79 -7.04 2.87
N PHE A 15 6.71 -6.95 3.64
CA PHE A 15 6.42 -5.84 4.54
C PHE A 15 6.19 -6.36 5.96
N LEU A 16 7.03 -5.96 6.92
CA LEU A 16 6.96 -6.37 8.33
C LEU A 16 6.82 -7.91 8.51
N SER A 17 5.64 -8.41 8.88
CA SER A 17 5.35 -9.84 9.03
C SER A 17 4.84 -10.51 7.76
N TYR A 18 4.51 -9.74 6.72
CA TYR A 18 4.00 -10.24 5.45
C TYR A 18 5.16 -10.65 4.54
N GLY A 19 5.24 -11.95 4.25
CA GLY A 19 6.36 -12.54 3.54
C GLY A 19 6.39 -12.28 2.03
N SER A 20 7.26 -13.02 1.36
CA SER A 20 7.46 -12.93 -0.09
C SER A 20 6.27 -13.36 -0.93
N ASP A 21 5.44 -14.28 -0.44
CA ASP A 21 4.25 -14.73 -1.17
C ASP A 21 3.18 -13.62 -1.21
N GLY A 22 3.25 -12.69 -0.25
CA GLY A 22 2.28 -11.64 -0.04
C GLY A 22 0.96 -12.16 0.53
N GLU A 23 0.22 -11.27 1.17
CA GLU A 23 -1.12 -11.56 1.69
C GLU A 23 -2.11 -10.53 1.17
N GLU A 24 -3.25 -11.00 0.69
CA GLU A 24 -4.32 -10.19 0.16
C GLU A 24 -5.52 -10.24 1.10
N ILE A 25 -5.96 -9.07 1.55
CA ILE A 25 -6.99 -8.92 2.57
C ILE A 25 -8.13 -8.10 1.96
N GLU A 26 -9.32 -8.67 1.93
CA GLU A 26 -10.54 -7.96 1.55
C GLU A 26 -11.07 -7.16 2.74
N LEU A 27 -11.37 -5.88 2.51
CA LEU A 27 -11.91 -4.99 3.52
C LEU A 27 -13.42 -4.79 3.30
N GLN A 28 -14.18 -5.03 4.36
CA GLN A 28 -15.62 -4.84 4.43
C GLN A 28 -15.95 -3.47 5.06
N PRO A 29 -17.22 -3.02 5.09
CA PRO A 29 -17.59 -1.75 5.73
C PRO A 29 -17.21 -1.68 7.23
N LEU A 30 -17.11 -2.82 7.90
CA LEU A 30 -16.59 -2.96 9.25
C LEU A 30 -15.60 -4.12 9.29
N ASN A 31 -14.36 -3.85 9.67
CA ASN A 31 -13.31 -4.86 9.81
C ASN A 31 -12.91 -4.97 11.28
N VAL A 32 -12.91 -6.19 11.83
CA VAL A 32 -12.45 -6.47 13.19
C VAL A 32 -11.22 -7.36 13.09
N LEU A 33 -10.07 -6.87 13.58
CA LEU A 33 -8.80 -7.60 13.52
C LEU A 33 -8.63 -8.47 14.78
N ILE A 34 -8.68 -9.79 14.63
CA ILE A 34 -8.56 -10.77 15.72
C ILE A 34 -7.43 -11.74 15.41
N GLY A 35 -6.69 -12.15 16.44
CA GLY A 35 -5.62 -13.15 16.29
C GLY A 35 -4.66 -13.13 17.46
N ARG A 36 -3.74 -14.09 17.50
CA ARG A 36 -2.66 -14.15 18.51
C ARG A 36 -1.77 -12.91 18.46
N ASN A 37 -1.01 -12.66 19.53
CA ASN A 37 0.05 -11.65 19.46
C ASN A 37 1.02 -11.99 18.33
N THR A 38 1.58 -10.97 17.68
CA THR A 38 2.53 -11.11 16.57
C THR A 38 1.91 -11.69 15.27
N SER A 39 0.58 -11.76 15.17
CA SER A 39 -0.12 -12.24 13.96
C SER A 39 -0.22 -11.19 12.83
N GLY A 40 0.53 -10.09 12.88
CA GLY A 40 0.52 -9.05 11.84
C GLY A 40 -0.60 -8.00 11.91
N LYS A 41 -1.48 -8.02 12.92
CA LYS A 41 -2.57 -7.02 13.05
C LYS A 41 -2.06 -5.57 13.09
N SER A 42 -1.10 -5.28 13.96
CA SER A 42 -0.49 -3.94 14.03
C SER A 42 0.23 -3.59 12.72
N ASN A 43 0.80 -4.57 12.04
CA ASN A 43 1.48 -4.37 10.77
C ASN A 43 0.49 -3.96 9.66
N LEU A 44 -0.72 -4.54 9.64
CA LEU A 44 -1.79 -4.08 8.74
C LEU A 44 -2.15 -2.60 8.99
N ILE A 45 -2.24 -2.20 10.26
CA ILE A 45 -2.48 -0.81 10.63
C ILE A 45 -1.32 0.08 10.19
N GLU A 46 -0.07 -0.39 10.29
CA GLU A 46 1.07 0.38 9.81
C GLU A 46 1.10 0.57 8.30
N ALA A 47 0.66 -0.43 7.52
CA ALA A 47 0.50 -0.23 6.09
C ALA A 47 -0.49 0.91 5.78
N ILE A 48 -1.60 0.99 6.53
CA ILE A 48 -2.60 2.06 6.39
C ILE A 48 -2.00 3.42 6.83
N ASN A 49 -1.22 3.46 7.91
CA ASN A 49 -0.54 4.68 8.36
C ASN A 49 0.45 5.20 7.33
N ILE A 50 1.20 4.30 6.67
CA ILE A 50 2.12 4.66 5.57
C ILE A 50 1.33 5.25 4.40
N LEU A 51 0.26 4.58 3.94
CA LEU A 51 -0.59 5.07 2.86
C LEU A 51 -1.18 6.46 3.16
N LYS A 52 -1.58 6.71 4.42
CA LYS A 52 -2.05 8.01 4.87
C LYS A 52 -0.95 9.08 4.85
N ALA A 53 0.30 8.70 5.12
CA ALA A 53 1.44 9.59 5.11
C ALA A 53 1.97 9.89 3.70
N THR A 54 1.75 9.00 2.72
CA THR A 54 2.26 9.14 1.34
C THR A 54 2.03 10.52 0.73
N PRO A 55 0.81 11.11 0.72
CA PRO A 55 0.60 12.41 0.09
C PRO A 55 1.14 13.61 0.88
N ILE A 56 1.66 13.42 2.10
CA ILE A 56 2.04 14.50 3.03
C ILE A 56 3.53 14.45 3.39
N ASP A 57 3.98 13.36 4.04
CA ASP A 57 5.35 13.15 4.49
C ASP A 57 5.61 11.64 4.58
N LEU A 58 5.80 11.02 3.40
CA LEU A 58 6.08 9.59 3.30
C LEU A 58 7.23 9.12 4.21
N PRO A 59 8.34 9.87 4.39
CA PRO A 59 9.40 9.43 5.29
C PRO A 59 9.06 9.49 6.79
N ALA A 60 8.02 10.22 7.23
CA ALA A 60 7.65 10.36 8.65
C ALA A 60 7.45 9.03 9.42
N PRO A 61 6.59 8.10 8.97
CA PRO A 61 6.38 6.83 9.67
C PRO A 61 7.68 6.04 9.86
N PHE A 62 8.57 6.07 8.86
CA PHE A 62 9.86 5.37 8.93
C PHE A 62 10.82 6.04 9.90
N ARG A 63 10.88 7.38 9.96
CA ARG A 63 11.72 8.10 10.95
C ARG A 63 11.30 7.78 12.38
N GLN A 64 10.00 7.65 12.63
CA GLN A 64 9.44 7.33 13.95
C GLN A 64 9.61 5.85 14.30
N GLY A 65 9.57 4.96 13.30
CA GLY A 65 9.66 3.50 13.47
C GLY A 65 11.08 2.91 13.41
N GLY A 66 12.14 3.72 13.52
CA GLY A 66 13.52 3.22 13.54
C GLY A 66 14.17 2.99 12.17
N GLY A 67 13.59 3.54 11.10
CA GLY A 67 14.10 3.48 9.73
C GLY A 67 13.34 2.48 8.85
N ILE A 68 13.48 2.61 7.52
CA ILE A 68 12.78 1.77 6.52
C ILE A 68 13.09 0.28 6.70
N LYS A 69 14.31 -0.07 7.11
CA LYS A 69 14.74 -1.45 7.32
C LYS A 69 13.84 -2.22 8.29
N GLU A 70 13.29 -1.55 9.30
CA GLU A 70 12.40 -2.18 10.28
C GLU A 70 11.03 -2.55 9.69
N PHE A 71 10.67 -1.93 8.56
CA PHE A 71 9.43 -2.19 7.84
C PHE A 71 9.60 -3.21 6.70
N LEU A 72 10.83 -3.56 6.33
CA LEU A 72 11.09 -4.63 5.37
C LEU A 72 10.97 -6.00 6.04
N TRP A 73 10.41 -6.97 5.33
CA TRP A 73 10.30 -8.34 5.83
C TRP A 73 11.69 -8.96 6.04
N LYS A 74 11.90 -9.57 7.21
CA LYS A 74 13.20 -10.10 7.65
C LYS A 74 13.43 -11.57 7.27
N GLY A 75 12.68 -12.11 6.31
CA GLY A 75 12.80 -13.49 5.83
C GLY A 75 14.05 -13.75 5.00
N LYS A 76 14.20 -14.99 4.50
CA LYS A 76 15.32 -15.36 3.62
C LYS A 76 15.24 -14.58 2.29
N GLY A 77 16.25 -13.73 2.02
CA GLY A 77 16.33 -12.91 0.80
C GLY A 77 16.21 -11.39 1.05
N SER A 78 16.89 -10.89 2.08
CA SER A 78 16.69 -9.60 2.77
C SER A 78 16.93 -8.30 1.97
N ASN A 79 17.05 -8.35 0.63
CA ASN A 79 17.05 -7.17 -0.24
C ASN A 79 15.69 -7.03 -0.93
N SER A 80 14.62 -7.12 -0.14
CA SER A 80 13.26 -7.23 -0.66
C SER A 80 12.65 -5.83 -0.81
N ILE A 81 12.03 -5.59 -1.96
CA ILE A 81 11.17 -4.41 -2.17
C ILE A 81 9.85 -4.68 -1.46
N ALA A 82 9.48 -3.84 -0.49
CA ALA A 82 8.19 -3.88 0.17
C ALA A 82 7.12 -3.30 -0.75
N ASN A 83 6.01 -4.02 -0.93
CA ASN A 83 4.89 -3.60 -1.76
C ASN A 83 3.63 -3.43 -0.89
N ILE A 84 2.98 -2.29 -1.04
CA ILE A 84 1.65 -2.00 -0.51
C ILE A 84 0.76 -1.66 -1.70
N GLU A 85 -0.19 -2.55 -2.00
CA GLU A 85 -1.16 -2.39 -3.08
C GLU A 85 -2.57 -2.27 -2.49
N ILE A 86 -3.40 -1.36 -3.01
CA ILE A 86 -4.78 -1.19 -2.59
C ILE A 86 -5.72 -1.01 -3.77
N ILE A 87 -6.93 -1.54 -3.61
CA ILE A 87 -8.06 -1.24 -4.49
C ILE A 87 -8.99 -0.27 -3.77
N LEU A 88 -9.18 0.90 -4.36
CA LEU A 88 -9.96 2.00 -3.80
C LEU A 88 -11.25 2.21 -4.59
N ASN A 89 -12.32 2.58 -3.89
CA ASN A 89 -13.52 3.15 -4.51
C ASN A 89 -13.35 4.66 -4.61
N TYR A 90 -13.52 5.21 -5.80
CA TYR A 90 -13.52 6.66 -6.01
C TYR A 90 -14.75 7.05 -6.85
N PRO A 91 -15.93 7.21 -6.20
CA PRO A 91 -17.21 7.35 -6.89
C PRO A 91 -17.26 8.54 -7.87
N GLU A 92 -16.54 9.61 -7.55
CA GLU A 92 -16.44 10.83 -8.37
C GLU A 92 -15.87 10.57 -9.77
N ARG A 93 -15.15 9.45 -9.98
CA ARG A 93 -14.62 9.04 -11.29
C ARG A 93 -15.49 7.93 -11.91
N HIS A 94 -16.77 8.23 -12.10
CA HIS A 94 -17.76 7.33 -12.73
C HIS A 94 -17.90 5.96 -12.05
N GLY A 95 -17.73 5.88 -10.73
CA GLY A 95 -17.92 4.63 -9.98
C GLY A 95 -16.87 3.54 -10.24
N LYS A 96 -15.74 3.87 -10.87
CA LYS A 96 -14.66 2.90 -11.12
C LYS A 96 -13.72 2.78 -9.94
N ASN A 97 -13.30 1.56 -9.66
CA ASN A 97 -12.26 1.31 -8.67
C ASN A 97 -10.89 1.75 -9.19
N LEU A 98 -10.06 2.30 -8.31
CA LEU A 98 -8.66 2.60 -8.58
C LEU A 98 -7.76 1.52 -7.99
N HIS A 99 -6.62 1.28 -8.65
CA HIS A 99 -5.54 0.45 -8.18
C HIS A 99 -4.35 1.35 -7.89
N TYR A 100 -3.94 1.40 -6.62
CA TYR A 100 -2.76 2.14 -6.18
C TYR A 100 -1.70 1.16 -5.69
N LYS A 101 -0.44 1.42 -6.03
CA LYS A 101 0.72 0.66 -5.56
C LYS A 101 1.80 1.61 -5.08
N LEU A 102 2.41 1.23 -3.96
CA LEU A 102 3.59 1.85 -3.39
C LEU A 102 4.66 0.77 -3.16
N SER A 103 5.85 0.97 -3.75
CA SER A 103 6.99 0.07 -3.61
C SER A 103 8.18 0.79 -3.00
N LEU A 104 8.69 0.27 -1.88
CA LEU A 104 9.74 0.90 -1.08
C LEU A 104 10.89 -0.05 -0.82
N THR A 105 12.10 0.50 -0.68
CA THR A 105 13.27 -0.27 -0.25
C THR A 105 14.25 0.59 0.55
N GLU A 106 15.32 -0.04 1.03
CA GLU A 106 16.43 0.63 1.71
C GLU A 106 17.63 0.71 0.77
N VAL A 107 18.16 1.92 0.54
CA VAL A 107 19.44 2.14 -0.14
C VAL A 107 20.33 2.98 0.76
N GLY A 108 21.48 2.44 1.17
CA GLY A 108 22.44 3.18 2.00
C GLY A 108 21.85 3.74 3.30
N GLN A 109 21.02 2.96 4.00
CA GLN A 109 20.30 3.35 5.22
C GLN A 109 19.24 4.45 5.03
N ARG A 110 18.81 4.70 3.80
CA ARG A 110 17.76 5.66 3.46
C ARG A 110 16.57 4.98 2.82
N LEU A 111 15.40 5.57 3.04
CA LEU A 111 14.18 5.22 2.32
C LEU A 111 14.36 5.55 0.84
N GLU A 112 14.13 4.56 -0.01
CA GLU A 112 14.09 4.69 -1.46
C GLU A 112 12.68 4.34 -1.95
N LEU A 113 12.07 5.23 -2.74
CA LEU A 113 10.83 4.95 -3.46
C LEU A 113 11.18 4.27 -4.78
N VAL A 114 10.80 3.00 -4.93
CA VAL A 114 11.14 2.19 -6.11
C VAL A 114 10.11 2.40 -7.22
N ASP A 115 8.83 2.39 -6.86
CA ASP A 115 7.72 2.50 -7.80
C ASP A 115 6.50 3.07 -7.07
N GLU A 116 5.71 3.85 -7.79
CA GLU A 116 4.43 4.40 -7.33
C GLU A 116 3.53 4.63 -8.52
N PHE A 117 2.31 4.09 -8.49
CA PHE A 117 1.32 4.36 -9.52
C PHE A 117 -0.10 4.39 -8.98
N LEU A 118 -0.96 5.10 -9.70
CA LEU A 118 -2.41 5.11 -9.53
C LEU A 118 -3.08 4.90 -10.90
N GLN A 119 -3.79 3.79 -11.06
CA GLN A 119 -4.48 3.44 -12.31
C GLN A 119 -5.94 3.06 -12.07
N ASN A 120 -6.73 2.96 -13.13
CA ASN A 120 -8.07 2.39 -13.02
C ASN A 120 -7.95 0.87 -12.92
N LYS A 121 -8.73 0.23 -12.04
CA LYS A 121 -8.78 -1.23 -11.94
C LYS A 121 -9.37 -1.84 -13.22
N GLU A 122 -10.40 -1.19 -13.75
CA GLU A 122 -11.06 -1.58 -14.99
C GLU A 122 -10.52 -0.74 -16.15
N ARG A 123 -10.10 -1.40 -17.23
CA ARG A 123 -9.65 -0.74 -18.46
C ARG A 123 -10.79 0.07 -19.08
N TYR A 124 -10.46 1.21 -19.69
CA TYR A 124 -11.39 1.84 -20.63
C TYR A 124 -11.29 1.07 -21.96
N GLU A 125 -12.41 0.72 -22.57
CA GLU A 125 -12.39 0.26 -23.95
C GLU A 125 -11.82 1.39 -24.83
N GLY A 126 -10.65 1.17 -25.43
CA GLY A 126 -10.08 2.05 -26.46
C GLY A 126 -9.12 3.16 -26.01
N GLN A 127 -8.59 3.17 -24.78
CA GLN A 127 -7.51 4.10 -24.37
C GLN A 127 -6.32 3.36 -23.75
N GLU A 128 -5.10 3.72 -24.18
CA GLU A 128 -3.85 3.29 -23.54
C GLU A 128 -3.78 3.82 -22.10
N ASP A 129 -3.38 2.95 -21.18
CA ASP A 129 -3.27 3.23 -19.75
C ASP A 129 -2.33 4.45 -19.55
N LYS A 130 -2.91 5.59 -19.17
CA LYS A 130 -2.11 6.73 -18.69
C LYS A 130 -1.57 6.35 -17.31
N TYR A 131 -0.29 6.01 -17.27
CA TYR A 131 0.50 6.04 -16.05
C TYR A 131 0.40 7.46 -15.47
N LEU A 132 -0.40 7.63 -14.44
CA LEU A 132 -0.33 8.83 -13.61
C LEU A 132 0.75 8.56 -12.57
N GLY A 133 1.98 9.01 -12.85
CA GLY A 133 2.91 9.27 -11.77
C GLY A 133 2.31 10.38 -10.93
N LEU A 134 2.28 10.26 -9.59
CA LEU A 134 1.75 11.33 -8.73
C LEU A 134 2.52 12.66 -8.85
N ARG A 135 3.66 12.67 -9.55
CA ARG A 135 4.37 13.89 -9.97
C ARG A 135 3.71 14.64 -11.13
N ASP A 136 2.88 13.99 -11.94
CA ASP A 136 2.19 14.61 -13.06
C ASP A 136 0.91 15.36 -12.64
N LEU A 137 0.51 15.25 -11.36
CA LEU A 137 -0.69 15.90 -10.80
C LEU A 137 -0.39 17.20 -10.04
N LEU A 138 0.88 17.59 -9.88
CA LEU A 138 1.32 18.74 -9.09
C LEU A 138 1.98 19.86 -9.92
N CYS A 139 1.78 19.87 -11.24
CA CYS A 139 2.16 20.97 -12.14
C CYS A 139 0.92 21.60 -12.78
#